data_AF-A0A5K1A0T8-F1
#
_entry.id   AF-A0A5K1A0T8-F1
#
_cell.length_a   1.000
_cell.length_b   1.000
_cell.length_c   1.000
_cell.angle_alpha   90.00
_cell.angle_beta   90.00
_cell.angle_gamma   90.00
#
_symmetry.space_group_name_H-M   'P 1'
#
loop_
_entity.id
_entity.type
_entity.pdbx_description
1 polymer ?
#
loop_
_entity_poly.entity_id
_entity_poly.type
_entity_poly.pdbx_seq_one_letter_code
_entity_poly.pdbx_strand_id
1 'polypeptide(L)'
;IHGVLSGISWGILLPIGAALAFVPSQRPVNRAWSCAFLCSQSFAYSIGIVSLFVGIHLGSKSLEVEHSTHQNLAWILLSLCGLQ
;
A
#
# COMPACT_ATOMS: atom_id res chain seq x y z
N ILE A 1 -11.46 -2.88 -10.74
CA ILE A 1 -10.90 -1.68 -10.07
C ILE A 1 -10.02 -2.02 -8.86
N HIS A 2 -10.41 -2.99 -8.00
CA HIS A 2 -9.57 -3.52 -6.90
C HIS A 2 -8.12 -3.80 -7.34
N GLY A 3 -7.91 -4.60 -8.40
CA GLY A 3 -6.56 -4.92 -8.86
C GLY A 3 -5.71 -3.70 -9.24
N VAL A 4 -6.30 -2.68 -9.88
CA VAL A 4 -5.59 -1.44 -10.24
C VAL A 4 -5.25 -0.63 -8.99
N LEU A 5 -6.20 -0.47 -8.06
CA LEU A 5 -5.96 0.23 -6.80
C LEU A 5 -4.87 -0.47 -5.98
N SER A 6 -4.94 -1.80 -5.85
CA SER A 6 -3.92 -2.62 -5.18
C SER A 6 -2.55 -2.52 -5.85
N GLY A 7 -2.51 -2.50 -7.18
CA GLY A 7 -1.27 -2.35 -7.94
C GLY A 7 -0.60 -1.00 -7.71
N ILE A 8 -1.38 0.09 -7.75
CA ILE A 8 -0.88 1.45 -7.49
C ILE A 8 -0.44 1.59 -6.03
N SER A 9 -1.22 1.10 -5.06
CA SER A 9 -0.91 1.24 -3.63
C SER A 9 0.25 0.36 -3.19
N TRP A 10 0.02 -0.95 -3.13
CA TRP A 10 0.91 -1.93 -2.53
C TRP A 10 2.04 -2.32 -3.48
N GLY A 11 1.79 -2.27 -4.79
CA GLY A 11 2.74 -2.68 -5.82
C GLY A 11 3.69 -1.59 -6.29
N ILE A 12 3.34 -0.30 -6.15
CA ILE A 12 4.13 0.82 -6.68
C ILE A 12 4.48 1.84 -5.59
N LEU A 13 3.47 2.50 -5.00
CA LEU A 13 3.71 3.60 -4.06
C LEU A 13 4.42 3.14 -2.79
N LEU A 14 4.03 2.00 -2.22
CA LEU A 14 4.66 1.45 -1.02
C LEU A 14 6.15 1.08 -1.26
N PRO A 15 6.52 0.34 -2.33
CA PRO A 15 7.93 0.12 -2.68
C PRO A 15 8.72 1.40 -2.95
N ILE A 16 8.11 2.41 -3.58
CA ILE A 16 8.76 3.70 -3.78
C ILE A 16 9.07 4.33 -2.42
N GLY A 17 8.11 4.41 -1.51
CA GLY A 17 8.34 4.93 -0.16
C GLY A 17 9.44 4.18 0.58
N ALA A 18 9.44 2.84 0.51
CA ALA A 18 10.52 2.04 1.08
C ALA A 18 11.89 2.40 0.47
N ALA A 19 12.00 2.48 -0.86
CA ALA A 19 13.24 2.88 -1.52
C ALA A 19 13.69 4.30 -1.12
N LEU A 20 12.74 5.22 -0.95
CA LEU A 20 12.99 6.57 -0.43
C LEU A 20 13.41 6.59 1.06
N ALA A 21 13.27 5.50 1.81
CA ALA A 21 13.84 5.41 3.16
C ALA A 21 15.33 5.01 3.16
N PHE A 22 15.77 4.27 2.13
CA PHE A 22 17.11 3.66 2.09
C PHE A 22 18.19 4.50 1.40
N VAL A 23 17.83 5.49 0.58
CA VAL A 23 18.86 6.35 -0.03
C VAL A 23 19.50 7.22 1.04
N PRO A 24 20.85 7.30 1.12
CA PRO A 24 21.52 8.10 2.12
C PRO A 24 21.05 9.56 2.04
N SER A 25 20.47 10.06 3.13
CA SER A 25 20.21 11.49 3.27
C SER A 25 21.56 12.22 3.29
N GLN A 26 22.01 12.71 2.14
CA GLN A 26 23.11 13.66 2.12
C GLN A 26 22.63 14.88 2.91
N ARG A 27 23.21 15.08 4.10
CA ARG A 27 22.83 16.19 4.98
C ARG A 27 23.10 17.52 4.25
N PRO A 28 22.20 18.51 4.36
CA PRO A 28 21.03 18.59 5.25
C PRO A 28 19.80 17.83 4.71
N VAL A 29 18.87 17.44 5.60
CA VAL A 29 17.61 16.77 5.25
C VAL A 29 16.91 17.53 4.11
N ASN A 30 16.94 16.97 2.91
CA ASN A 30 16.28 17.57 1.77
C ASN A 30 14.76 17.49 2.00
N ARG A 31 14.11 18.63 2.25
CA ARG A 31 12.65 18.69 2.51
C ARG A 31 11.83 18.02 1.40
N ALA A 32 12.27 18.10 0.15
CA ALA A 32 11.58 17.46 -0.96
C ALA A 32 11.61 15.92 -0.84
N TRP A 33 12.73 15.37 -0.37
CA TRP A 33 12.90 13.94 -0.14
C TRP A 33 11.96 13.41 0.95
N SER A 34 12.00 14.03 2.12
CA SER A 34 11.14 13.64 3.24
C SER A 34 9.65 13.80 2.92
N CYS A 35 9.30 14.83 2.14
CA CYS A 35 7.94 15.01 1.65
C CYS A 35 7.54 13.89 0.67
N ALA A 36 8.40 13.55 -0.30
CA ALA A 36 8.14 12.45 -1.24
C ALA A 36 7.97 11.10 -0.52
N PHE A 37 8.83 10.80 0.46
CA PHE A 37 8.69 9.64 1.34
C PHE A 37 7.32 9.63 2.03
N LEU A 38 6.99 10.69 2.78
CA LEU A 38 5.74 10.77 3.53
C LEU A 38 4.51 10.67 2.62
N CYS A 39 4.51 11.38 1.49
CA CYS A 39 3.42 11.34 0.53
C CYS A 39 3.24 9.94 -0.06
N SER A 40 4.31 9.29 -0.52
CA SER A 40 4.23 7.95 -1.11
C SER A 40 3.62 6.94 -0.13
N GLN A 41 4.06 6.93 1.13
CA GLN A 41 3.56 6.02 2.17
C GLN A 41 2.09 6.34 2.54
N SER A 42 1.76 7.63 2.69
CA SER A 42 0.39 8.07 3.04
C SER A 42 -0.62 7.76 1.95
N PHE A 43 -0.26 7.98 0.68
CA PHE A 43 -1.11 7.65 -0.47
C PHE A 43 -1.22 6.15 -0.67
N ALA A 44 -0.12 5.40 -0.54
CA ALA A 44 -0.16 3.94 -0.59
C ALA A 44 -1.14 3.38 0.45
N TYR A 45 -1.05 3.82 1.70
CA TYR A 45 -1.93 3.37 2.77
C TYR A 45 -3.41 3.71 2.50
N SER A 46 -3.68 4.96 2.12
CA SER A 46 -5.04 5.44 1.88
C SER A 46 -5.71 4.71 0.70
N ILE A 47 -5.02 4.60 -0.45
CA ILE A 47 -5.52 3.87 -1.62
C ILE A 47 -5.63 2.37 -1.31
N GLY A 48 -4.71 1.83 -0.53
CA GLY A 48 -4.68 0.44 -0.09
C GLY A 48 -5.90 0.05 0.73
N ILE A 49 -6.35 0.90 1.66
CA ILE A 49 -7.59 0.72 2.43
C ILE A 49 -8.80 0.66 1.49
N VAL A 50 -8.92 1.64 0.58
CA VAL A 50 -10.02 1.65 -0.40
C VAL A 50 -10.01 0.37 -1.22
N SER A 51 -8.83 -0.05 -1.68
CA SER A 51 -8.69 -1.30 -2.44
C SER A 51 -9.14 -2.51 -1.61
N LEU A 52 -8.76 -2.59 -0.33
CA LEU A 52 -9.16 -3.69 0.56
C LEU A 52 -10.69 -3.78 0.71
N PHE A 53 -11.37 -2.65 0.94
CA PHE A 53 -12.84 -2.63 1.02
C PHE A 53 -13.50 -3.05 -0.29
N VAL A 54 -13.00 -2.58 -1.44
CA VAL A 54 -13.49 -3.04 -2.75
C VAL A 54 -13.24 -4.55 -2.91
N GLY A 55 -12.10 -5.06 -2.45
CA GLY A 55 -11.76 -6.49 -2.48
C GLY A 55 -12.72 -7.34 -1.65
N ILE A 56 -13.06 -6.89 -0.43
CA ILE A 56 -14.05 -7.56 0.43
C ILE A 56 -15.43 -7.59 -0.25
N HIS A 57 -15.86 -6.46 -0.82
CA HIS A 57 -17.13 -6.37 -1.54
C HIS A 57 -17.19 -7.23 -2.80
N LEU A 58 -16.07 -7.39 -3.50
CA LEU A 58 -15.99 -8.32 -4.63
C LEU A 58 -15.99 -9.78 -4.15
N GLY A 59 -15.31 -10.07 -3.05
CA GLY A 59 -15.30 -11.40 -2.43
C GLY A 59 -16.69 -11.88 -2.02
N SER A 60 -17.52 -11.00 -1.44
CA SER A 60 -18.90 -11.34 -1.05
C SER A 60 -19.84 -11.63 -2.24
N LYS A 61 -19.43 -11.27 -3.46
CA LYS A 61 -20.14 -11.57 -4.71
C LYS A 61 -19.60 -12.78 -5.46
N SER A 62 -18.50 -13.39 -5.00
CA SER A 62 -17.95 -14.61 -5.57
C SER A 62 -18.75 -15.82 -5.09
N LEU A 63 -19.33 -16.59 -6.01
CA LEU A 63 -20.18 -17.75 -5.67
C LEU A 63 -19.36 -19.02 -5.38
N GLU A 64 -18.13 -19.11 -5.87
CA GLU A 64 -17.41 -20.40 -5.94
C GLU A 64 -15.91 -20.33 -5.56
N VAL A 65 -15.31 -19.14 -5.47
CA VAL A 65 -13.87 -19.01 -5.22
C VAL A 65 -13.59 -18.03 -4.08
N GLU A 66 -13.05 -18.58 -2.98
CA GLU A 66 -12.38 -17.80 -1.94
C GLU A 66 -10.88 -17.75 -2.17
N HIS A 67 -10.30 -16.55 -2.12
CA HIS A 67 -8.85 -16.33 -2.20
C HIS A 67 -8.28 -16.03 -0.81
N SER A 68 -8.36 -17.00 0.11
CA SER A 68 -7.96 -16.83 1.51
C SER A 68 -6.51 -16.36 1.69
N THR A 69 -5.57 -16.87 0.88
CA THR A 69 -4.17 -16.41 0.90
C THR A 69 -4.03 -14.93 0.54
N HIS A 70 -4.74 -14.48 -0.50
CA HIS A 70 -4.71 -13.07 -0.94
C HIS A 70 -5.31 -12.15 0.11
N GLN A 71 -6.41 -12.56 0.74
CA GLN A 71 -7.04 -11.80 1.82
C GLN A 71 -6.13 -11.69 3.05
N ASN A 72 -5.48 -12.79 3.45
CA ASN A 72 -4.52 -12.77 4.57
C ASN A 72 -3.33 -11.84 4.28
N LEU A 73 -2.79 -11.89 3.07
CA LEU A 73 -1.75 -10.95 2.61
C LEU A 73 -2.21 -9.50 2.71
N ALA A 74 -3.46 -9.20 2.31
CA ALA A 74 -4.01 -7.86 2.40
C ALA A 74 -4.09 -7.35 3.86
N TRP A 75 -4.52 -8.19 4.80
CA TRP A 75 -4.58 -7.83 6.23
C TRP A 75 -3.19 -7.63 6.85
N ILE A 76 -2.22 -8.48 6.50
CA ILE A 76 -0.83 -8.33 6.95
C ILE A 76 -0.25 -7.02 6.41
N LEU A 77 -0.39 -6.75 5.11
CA LEU A 77 0.09 -5.52 4.49
C LEU A 77 -0.53 -4.27 5.12
N LEU A 78 -1.85 -4.28 5.37
CA LEU A 78 -2.53 -3.18 6.03
C LEU A 78 -1.95 -2.93 7.43
N SER A 79 -1.76 -3.98 8.21
CA SER A 79 -1.25 -3.90 9.58
C SER A 79 0.18 -3.36 9.61
N LEU A 80 1.07 -3.89 8.76
CA LEU A 80 2.46 -3.45 8.67
C LEU A 80 2.56 -2.01 8.18
N CYS A 81 1.77 -1.62 7.18
CA CYS A 81 1.79 -0.26 6.65
C CYS A 81 1.16 0.77 7.59
N GLY A 82 0.28 0.35 8.50
CA GLY A 82 -0.24 1.22 9.56
C GLY A 82 0.72 1.41 10.73
N LEU A 83 1.73 0.54 10.88
CA LEU A 83 2.73 0.58 11.96
C LEU A 83 4.01 1.35 11.60
N GLN A 84 4.33 1.49 10.31
CA GLN A 84 5.51 2.20 9.82
C GLN A 84 5.43 3.72 10.05
#